data_AF-A0A1Q9AVU5-F1
#
_entry.id   AF-A0A1Q9AVU5-F1
#
_cell.length_a   1.000
_cell.length_b   1.000
_cell.length_c   1.000
_cell.angle_alpha   90.00
_cell.angle_beta   90.00
_cell.angle_gamma   90.00
#
_symmetry.space_group_name_H-M   'P 1'
#
loop_
_entity.id
_entity.type
_entity.pdbx_description
1 polymer ?
#
loop_
_entity_poly.entity_id
_entity_poly.type
_entity_poly.pdbx_seq_one_letter_code
_entity_poly.pdbx_strand_id
1 'polypeptide(L)'
;MDKIRERKRKSRSARNFFFIMLLFISLAIGLTVLLAEDMRNLKFLMARFGLDSTHVVARLYELTSFSSSTPPEASPLTTVRKSERLAALQIRLPSLMFRDLKAPQQSFLRRILDPPAGICQAFDKAGFNPMAWEPSAEGLGGQGASGFECSVIMPVGKPPLRPSIAPSKAANALAEEDPAPEQSSVFIYVHGPRLDAFDTFRIKMNIEHPEDREAVLRLASRAAALFFKQVQWEDAGDIASRILHAEEFDQRKFGSRLQLKKEFGETPRYNFLAAEARRSQARAPSERFFDREQWLPLFRDGLLFTKGTVPLEHVTGGLPHSAAMAAHRP
;
A
#
# COMPACT_ATOMS: atom_id res chain seq x y z
N MET A 1 52.19 35.66 34.41
CA MET A 1 50.73 35.48 34.63
C MET A 1 49.93 35.30 33.32
N ASP A 2 50.49 35.60 32.15
CA ASP A 2 49.75 35.59 30.87
C ASP A 2 49.35 34.22 30.35
N LYS A 3 50.18 33.18 30.56
CA LYS A 3 49.84 31.79 30.16
C LYS A 3 48.57 31.25 30.83
N ILE A 4 48.23 31.72 32.04
CA ILE A 4 47.01 31.31 32.75
C ILE A 4 45.77 32.05 32.22
N ARG A 5 45.90 33.34 31.86
CA ARG A 5 44.82 34.10 31.21
C ARG A 5 44.53 33.56 29.81
N GLU A 6 45.54 33.16 29.06
CA GLU A 6 45.39 32.64 27.71
C GLU A 6 44.70 31.26 27.68
N ARG A 7 45.05 30.35 28.61
CA ARG A 7 44.33 29.07 28.78
C ARG A 7 42.87 29.28 29.20
N LYS A 8 42.58 30.22 30.12
CA LYS A 8 41.20 30.55 30.50
C LYS A 8 40.40 31.17 29.35
N ARG A 9 41.02 31.97 28.48
CA ARG A 9 40.36 32.56 27.29
C ARG A 9 40.08 31.50 26.21
N LYS A 10 41.02 30.59 25.94
CA LYS A 10 40.82 29.45 25.01
C LYS A 10 39.72 28.50 25.49
N SER A 11 39.67 28.21 26.80
CA SER A 11 38.62 27.38 27.42
C SER A 11 37.22 27.99 27.29
N ARG A 12 37.07 29.31 27.53
CA ARG A 12 35.76 30.00 27.38
C ARG A 12 35.32 30.10 25.92
N SER A 13 36.26 30.31 24.99
CA SER A 13 35.96 30.38 23.56
C SER A 13 35.54 29.03 22.99
N ALA A 14 36.25 27.94 23.32
CA ALA A 14 35.88 26.59 22.91
C ALA A 14 34.53 26.16 23.50
N ARG A 15 34.25 26.53 24.75
CA ARG A 15 32.96 26.26 25.39
C ARG A 15 31.81 27.01 24.71
N ASN A 16 32.00 28.28 24.37
CA ASN A 16 30.98 29.06 23.66
C ASN A 16 30.73 28.51 22.25
N PHE A 17 31.79 28.11 21.54
CA PHE A 17 31.66 27.50 20.22
C PHE A 17 30.87 26.19 20.29
N PHE A 18 31.15 25.34 21.28
CA PHE A 18 30.41 24.10 21.49
C PHE A 18 28.91 24.34 21.73
N PHE A 19 28.55 25.31 22.57
CA PHE A 19 27.14 25.62 22.83
C PHE A 19 26.43 26.21 21.61
N ILE A 20 27.11 27.04 20.83
CA ILE A 20 26.54 27.59 19.59
C ILE A 20 26.30 26.45 18.59
N MET A 21 27.27 25.55 18.41
CA MET A 21 27.15 24.43 17.49
C MET A 21 26.04 23.45 17.92
N LEU A 22 25.95 23.17 19.22
CA LEU A 22 24.87 22.36 19.80
C LEU A 22 23.49 22.99 19.55
N LEU A 23 23.37 24.31 19.68
CA LEU A 23 22.14 25.04 19.40
C LEU A 23 21.74 24.90 17.92
N PHE A 24 22.69 25.01 16.99
CA PHE A 24 22.39 24.82 15.56
C PHE A 24 21.93 23.40 15.25
N ILE A 25 22.59 22.38 15.83
CA ILE A 25 22.18 20.99 15.64
C ILE A 25 20.79 20.76 16.24
N SER A 26 20.53 21.24 17.46
CA SER A 26 19.23 21.06 18.10
C SER A 26 18.11 21.78 17.35
N LEU A 27 18.39 22.97 16.80
CA LEU A 27 17.46 23.70 15.94
C LEU A 27 17.17 22.92 14.65
N ALA A 28 18.20 22.38 14.00
CA ALA A 28 18.04 21.60 12.78
C ALA A 28 17.22 20.32 13.03
N ILE A 29 17.52 19.59 14.11
CA ILE A 29 16.76 18.40 14.52
C ILE A 29 15.32 18.79 14.86
N GLY A 30 15.12 19.84 15.66
CA GLY A 30 13.80 20.34 16.02
C GLY A 30 12.97 20.73 14.79
N LEU A 31 13.59 21.39 13.81
CA LEU A 31 12.97 21.74 12.54
C LEU A 31 12.56 20.48 11.77
N THR A 32 13.44 19.48 11.66
CA THR A 32 13.10 18.22 10.98
C THR A 32 11.98 17.45 11.67
N VAL A 33 11.92 17.44 13.01
CA VAL A 33 10.85 16.78 13.78
C VAL A 33 9.52 17.53 13.68
N LEU A 34 9.54 18.87 13.62
CA LEU A 34 8.34 19.69 13.43
C LEU A 34 7.75 19.55 12.02
N LEU A 35 8.62 19.40 11.01
CA LEU A 35 8.23 19.22 9.61
C LEU A 35 8.00 17.75 9.22
N ALA A 36 8.40 16.80 10.05
CA ALA A 36 8.11 15.38 9.85
C ALA A 36 6.59 15.14 9.82
N GLU A 37 6.17 14.12 9.06
CA GLU A 37 4.79 13.62 9.04
C GLU A 37 3.74 14.72 8.76
N ASP A 38 3.86 15.39 7.61
CA ASP A 38 2.91 16.42 7.13
C ASP A 38 2.66 17.57 8.13
N MET A 39 3.74 17.99 8.82
CA MET A 39 3.70 19.08 9.80
C MET A 39 2.74 18.80 10.96
N ARG A 40 2.44 17.53 11.28
CA ARG A 40 1.49 17.17 12.35
C ARG A 40 1.90 17.77 13.69
N ASN A 41 3.19 17.71 14.03
CA ASN A 41 3.73 18.27 15.26
C ASN A 41 3.65 19.81 15.29
N LEU A 42 3.88 20.46 14.15
CA LEU A 42 3.70 21.90 14.02
C LEU A 42 2.22 22.32 14.15
N LYS A 43 1.30 21.58 13.52
CA LYS A 43 -0.15 21.79 13.63
C LYS A 43 -0.62 21.66 15.09
N PHE A 44 -0.14 20.65 15.81
CA PHE A 44 -0.40 20.50 17.26
C PHE A 44 0.15 21.67 18.08
N LEU A 45 1.36 22.13 17.79
CA LEU A 45 1.98 23.24 18.48
C LEU A 45 1.22 24.55 18.21
N MET A 46 0.85 24.82 16.96
CA MET A 46 0.04 25.99 16.58
C MET A 46 -1.34 25.98 17.25
N ALA A 47 -2.00 24.82 17.30
CA ALA A 47 -3.26 24.65 18.02
C ALA A 47 -3.13 24.95 19.53
N ARG A 48 -2.00 24.55 20.15
CA ARG A 48 -1.71 24.85 21.57
C ARG A 48 -1.56 26.35 21.84
N PHE A 49 -1.06 27.12 20.87
CA PHE A 49 -0.92 28.58 20.95
C PHE A 49 -2.14 29.34 20.41
N GLY A 50 -3.25 28.66 20.08
CA GLY A 50 -4.46 29.29 19.56
C GLY A 50 -4.31 29.92 18.17
N LEU A 51 -3.25 29.55 17.44
CA LEU A 51 -2.99 29.99 16.08
C LEU A 51 -3.68 29.02 15.13
N ASP A 52 -4.87 29.39 14.65
CA ASP A 52 -5.58 28.58 13.67
C ASP A 52 -4.84 28.63 12.31
N SER A 53 -4.33 27.48 11.88
CA SER A 53 -3.58 27.32 10.64
C SER A 53 -4.34 27.77 9.40
N THR A 54 -5.68 27.70 9.43
CA THR A 54 -6.54 28.14 8.33
C THR A 54 -6.50 29.67 8.16
N HIS A 55 -6.51 30.41 9.26
CA HIS A 55 -6.45 31.88 9.27
C HIS A 55 -5.07 32.42 8.91
N VAL A 56 -3.99 31.74 9.32
CA VAL A 56 -2.61 32.16 8.97
C VAL A 56 -2.35 31.93 7.49
N VAL A 57 -2.78 30.80 6.94
CA VAL A 57 -2.65 30.51 5.49
C VAL A 57 -3.55 31.44 4.69
N ALA A 58 -4.79 31.71 5.13
CA ALA A 58 -5.68 32.68 4.49
C ALA A 58 -5.07 34.08 4.46
N ARG A 59 -4.49 34.57 5.57
CA ARG A 59 -3.79 35.88 5.59
C ARG A 59 -2.57 35.92 4.68
N LEU A 60 -1.79 34.84 4.61
CA LEU A 60 -0.63 34.77 3.71
C LEU A 60 -1.07 34.72 2.24
N TYR A 61 -2.23 34.12 1.95
CA TYR A 61 -2.84 34.13 0.62
C TYR A 61 -3.43 35.49 0.26
N GLU A 62 -4.05 36.19 1.20
CA GLU A 62 -4.52 37.58 1.04
C GLU A 62 -3.35 38.55 0.81
N LEU A 63 -2.22 38.35 1.49
CA LEU A 63 -1.01 39.16 1.29
C LEU A 63 -0.32 38.92 -0.06
N THR A 64 -0.62 37.80 -0.73
CA THR A 64 0.02 37.41 -2.01
C THR A 64 -0.92 37.45 -3.21
N SER A 65 -2.23 37.68 -2.99
CA SER A 65 -3.21 37.84 -4.07
C SER A 65 -3.38 39.32 -4.41
N PHE A 66 -2.95 39.68 -5.61
CA PHE A 66 -3.19 41.00 -6.18
C PHE A 66 -4.70 41.25 -6.27
N SER A 67 -5.12 42.36 -5.66
CA SER A 67 -6.48 42.91 -5.68
C SER A 67 -7.01 43.04 -7.11
N SER A 68 -8.03 42.26 -7.45
CA SER A 68 -8.92 42.52 -8.58
C SER A 68 -10.26 43.00 -8.03
N SER A 69 -10.28 44.26 -7.57
CA SER A 69 -11.51 44.97 -7.24
C SER A 69 -12.13 45.54 -8.52
N THR A 70 -13.02 44.80 -9.15
CA THR A 70 -14.14 45.39 -9.94
C THR A 70 -15.16 44.29 -10.25
N PRO A 71 -16.42 44.40 -9.80
CA PRO A 71 -17.50 43.57 -10.32
C PRO A 71 -17.75 43.96 -11.78
N PRO A 72 -17.79 43.04 -12.75
CA PRO A 72 -18.18 43.41 -14.10
C PRO A 72 -19.68 43.76 -14.09
N GLU A 73 -19.96 45.02 -14.40
CA GLU A 73 -21.28 45.53 -14.72
C GLU A 73 -21.88 44.67 -15.85
N ALA A 74 -23.09 44.14 -15.62
CA ALA A 74 -23.79 43.29 -16.55
C ALA A 74 -24.06 44.05 -17.86
N SER A 75 -23.35 43.71 -18.93
CA SER A 75 -23.62 44.26 -20.26
C SER A 75 -24.91 43.67 -20.84
N PRO A 76 -25.78 44.48 -21.46
CA PRO A 76 -27.02 43.99 -22.05
C PRO A 76 -26.72 43.10 -23.26
N LEU A 77 -27.43 41.96 -23.34
CA LEU A 77 -27.43 41.01 -24.45
C LEU A 77 -27.59 41.74 -25.79
N THR A 78 -26.48 41.94 -26.50
CA THR A 78 -26.48 42.49 -27.85
C THR A 78 -26.68 41.34 -28.83
N THR A 79 -27.69 41.46 -29.69
CA THR A 79 -28.03 40.49 -30.73
C THR A 79 -26.89 40.39 -31.75
N VAL A 80 -26.15 39.28 -31.69
CA VAL A 80 -25.02 39.00 -32.61
C VAL A 80 -25.56 38.82 -34.04
N ARG A 81 -25.14 39.71 -34.97
CA ARG A 81 -25.40 39.55 -36.40
C ARG A 81 -24.56 38.41 -36.97
N LYS A 82 -25.17 37.60 -37.85
CA LYS A 82 -24.73 36.30 -38.38
C LYS A 82 -23.40 36.28 -39.16
N SER A 83 -22.60 37.34 -39.18
CA SER A 83 -21.36 37.41 -39.98
C SER A 83 -20.15 38.05 -39.29
N GLU A 84 -20.24 38.44 -38.01
CA GLU A 84 -19.03 38.84 -37.26
C GLU A 84 -18.39 37.60 -36.65
N ARG A 85 -17.14 37.31 -37.05
CA ARG A 85 -16.32 36.33 -36.33
C ARG A 85 -16.13 36.86 -34.91
N LEU A 86 -16.74 36.17 -33.95
CA LEU A 86 -16.55 36.40 -32.52
C LEU A 86 -15.04 36.41 -32.24
N ALA A 87 -14.56 37.50 -31.63
CA ALA A 87 -13.16 37.59 -31.22
C ALA A 87 -12.84 36.40 -30.31
N ALA A 88 -11.69 35.74 -30.55
CA ALA A 88 -11.32 34.56 -29.80
C ALA A 88 -11.31 34.90 -28.30
N LEU A 89 -12.21 34.26 -27.54
CA LEU A 89 -12.31 34.46 -26.11
C LEU A 89 -11.01 33.99 -25.46
N GLN A 90 -10.19 34.94 -25.03
CA GLN A 90 -8.93 34.67 -24.34
C GLN A 90 -9.25 34.23 -22.91
N ILE A 91 -9.49 32.93 -22.72
CA ILE A 91 -9.70 32.34 -21.40
C ILE A 91 -8.34 32.18 -20.73
N ARG A 92 -8.13 32.84 -19.59
CA ARG A 92 -6.95 32.63 -18.75
C ARG A 92 -7.15 31.34 -17.94
N LEU A 93 -6.47 30.28 -18.35
CA LEU A 93 -6.46 29.02 -17.62
C LEU A 93 -5.45 29.07 -16.46
N PRO A 94 -5.76 28.50 -15.28
CA PRO A 94 -4.83 28.44 -14.17
C PRO A 94 -3.53 27.72 -14.55
N SER A 95 -2.38 28.26 -14.16
CA SER A 95 -1.06 27.68 -14.48
C SER A 95 -0.88 26.25 -13.96
N LEU A 96 -1.61 25.87 -12.92
CA LEU A 96 -1.63 24.50 -12.38
C LEU A 96 -2.15 23.46 -13.38
N MET A 97 -3.03 23.82 -14.33
CA MET A 97 -3.50 22.88 -15.36
C MET A 97 -2.40 22.42 -16.32
N PHE A 98 -1.37 23.24 -16.50
CA PHE A 98 -0.26 22.95 -17.42
C PHE A 98 0.98 22.44 -16.69
N ARG A 99 0.90 22.26 -15.37
CA ARG A 99 2.00 21.77 -14.57
C ARG A 99 2.04 20.25 -14.69
N ASP A 100 3.16 19.71 -15.16
CA ASP A 100 3.39 18.26 -15.10
C ASP A 100 3.43 17.84 -13.63
N LEU A 101 2.37 17.16 -13.19
CA LEU A 101 2.21 16.69 -11.82
C LEU A 101 3.13 15.49 -11.52
N LYS A 102 3.91 15.02 -12.51
CA LYS A 102 4.70 13.78 -12.45
C LYS A 102 3.86 12.63 -11.90
N ALA A 103 2.60 12.57 -12.33
CA ALA A 103 1.71 11.51 -11.90
C ALA A 103 2.31 10.18 -12.34
N PRO A 104 2.43 9.18 -11.43
CA PRO A 104 2.86 7.86 -11.83
C PRO A 104 1.92 7.35 -12.93
N GLN A 105 2.45 6.58 -13.88
CA GLN A 105 1.61 5.96 -14.91
C GLN A 105 0.42 5.27 -14.23
N GLN A 106 -0.79 5.59 -14.68
CA GLN A 106 -2.00 5.02 -14.13
C GLN A 106 -2.02 3.53 -14.47
N SER A 107 -1.57 2.70 -13.55
CA SER A 107 -1.70 1.26 -13.65
C SER A 107 -3.04 0.84 -13.07
N PHE A 108 -3.85 0.11 -13.84
CA PHE A 108 -5.01 -0.59 -13.27
C PHE A 108 -4.50 -1.56 -12.20
N LEU A 109 -4.93 -1.35 -10.96
CA LEU A 109 -4.69 -2.28 -9.87
C LEU A 109 -5.79 -3.34 -9.88
N ARG A 110 -5.39 -4.60 -9.99
CA ARG A 110 -6.32 -5.71 -9.78
C ARG A 110 -6.37 -6.00 -8.29
N ARG A 111 -7.49 -5.67 -7.64
CA ARG A 111 -7.75 -6.11 -6.28
C ARG A 111 -8.34 -7.52 -6.33
N ILE A 112 -7.80 -8.44 -5.52
CA ILE A 112 -8.42 -9.74 -5.29
C ILE A 112 -9.66 -9.48 -4.42
N LEU A 113 -10.84 -9.67 -5.00
CA LEU A 113 -12.12 -9.41 -4.32
C LEU A 113 -12.65 -10.63 -3.57
N ASP A 114 -12.12 -11.82 -3.85
CA ASP A 114 -12.55 -13.03 -3.16
C ASP A 114 -12.21 -12.95 -1.67
N PRO A 115 -13.15 -13.33 -0.79
CA PRO A 115 -12.87 -13.44 0.64
C PRO A 115 -11.69 -14.41 0.84
N PRO A 116 -10.64 -14.05 1.60
CA PRO A 116 -9.49 -14.92 1.81
C PRO A 116 -9.87 -16.28 2.41
N ALA A 117 -10.90 -16.32 3.25
CA ALA A 117 -11.47 -17.57 3.77
C ALA A 117 -11.93 -18.53 2.66
N GLY A 118 -12.46 -18.01 1.54
CA GLY A 118 -12.83 -18.81 0.38
C GLY A 118 -11.62 -19.42 -0.33
N ILE A 119 -10.48 -18.71 -0.34
CA ILE A 119 -9.22 -19.24 -0.85
C ILE A 119 -8.78 -20.44 0.00
N CYS A 120 -8.71 -20.27 1.33
CA CYS A 120 -8.32 -21.34 2.24
C CYS A 120 -9.26 -22.55 2.15
N GLN A 121 -10.58 -22.32 2.06
CA GLN A 121 -11.56 -23.39 1.88
C GLN A 121 -11.37 -24.14 0.54
N ALA A 122 -11.01 -23.44 -0.53
CA ALA A 122 -10.74 -24.08 -1.82
C ALA A 122 -9.50 -24.99 -1.74
N PHE A 123 -8.46 -24.58 -1.00
CA PHE A 123 -7.29 -25.42 -0.72
C PHE A 123 -7.65 -26.66 0.10
N ASP A 124 -8.41 -26.47 1.19
CA ASP A 124 -8.85 -27.56 2.07
C ASP A 124 -9.63 -28.64 1.29
N LYS A 125 -10.62 -28.21 0.48
CA LYS A 125 -11.40 -29.07 -0.41
C LYS A 125 -10.56 -29.76 -1.48
N ALA A 126 -9.45 -29.15 -1.89
CA ALA A 126 -8.54 -29.70 -2.88
C ALA A 126 -7.50 -30.66 -2.28
N GLY A 127 -7.57 -30.97 -0.97
CA GLY A 127 -6.68 -31.91 -0.29
C GLY A 127 -5.43 -31.28 0.31
N PHE A 128 -5.37 -29.94 0.39
CA PHE A 128 -4.36 -29.22 1.15
C PHE A 128 -4.95 -28.88 2.50
N ASN A 129 -5.02 -29.86 3.41
CA ASN A 129 -5.69 -29.72 4.69
C ASN A 129 -4.76 -30.02 5.88
N PRO A 130 -4.97 -29.38 7.04
CA PRO A 130 -6.00 -28.36 7.30
C PRO A 130 -5.62 -26.97 6.76
N MET A 131 -6.59 -26.26 6.17
CA MET A 131 -6.43 -24.84 5.76
C MET A 131 -7.57 -23.98 6.33
N ALA A 132 -7.58 -23.81 7.65
CA ALA A 132 -8.53 -22.95 8.35
C ALA A 132 -8.06 -21.49 8.36
N TRP A 133 -8.98 -20.55 8.08
CA TRP A 133 -8.69 -19.11 8.13
C TRP A 133 -8.86 -18.58 9.54
N GLU A 134 -7.74 -18.28 10.19
CA GLU A 134 -7.69 -17.99 11.62
C GLU A 134 -6.89 -16.72 11.90
N PRO A 135 -7.07 -16.06 13.06
CA PRO A 135 -6.22 -14.96 13.47
C PRO A 135 -4.75 -15.40 13.50
N SER A 136 -3.85 -14.60 12.90
CA SER A 136 -2.43 -14.93 12.86
C SER A 136 -1.84 -14.93 14.28
N ALA A 137 -1.26 -16.06 14.69
CA ALA A 137 -0.66 -16.23 16.01
C ALA A 137 0.69 -15.48 16.12
N GLU A 138 1.42 -15.40 15.00
CA GLU A 138 2.68 -14.70 14.85
C GLU A 138 2.61 -13.87 13.57
N GLY A 139 2.30 -12.57 13.70
CA GLY A 139 2.33 -11.66 12.57
C GLY A 139 3.66 -11.77 11.82
N LEU A 140 3.64 -11.54 10.50
CA LEU A 140 4.81 -11.50 9.63
C LEU A 140 5.95 -10.66 10.27
N GLY A 141 6.91 -11.30 10.95
CA GLY A 141 8.07 -10.65 11.56
C GLY A 141 8.02 -10.39 13.08
N GLY A 142 7.26 -11.15 13.88
CA GLY A 142 7.41 -11.12 15.35
C GLY A 142 6.88 -9.85 16.04
N GLN A 143 6.01 -9.09 15.37
CA GLN A 143 5.17 -8.06 15.97
C GLN A 143 3.75 -8.61 15.94
N GLY A 144 3.14 -8.79 17.12
CA GLY A 144 1.92 -9.57 17.36
C GLY A 144 0.74 -9.35 16.41
N ALA A 145 -0.28 -10.24 16.55
CA ALA A 145 -1.48 -10.36 15.72
C ALA A 145 -1.86 -9.08 14.95
N SER A 146 -1.48 -9.01 13.68
CA SER A 146 -1.93 -7.97 12.76
C SER A 146 -2.41 -8.59 11.44
N GLY A 147 -3.22 -9.64 11.55
CA GLY A 147 -3.83 -10.26 10.39
C GLY A 147 -4.55 -11.57 10.67
N PHE A 148 -4.99 -12.17 9.59
CA PHE A 148 -5.55 -13.51 9.51
C PHE A 148 -4.69 -14.31 8.53
N GLU A 149 -4.59 -15.61 8.76
CA GLU A 149 -3.79 -16.51 7.94
C GLU A 149 -4.39 -17.92 7.86
N CYS A 150 -3.95 -18.67 6.87
CA CYS A 150 -4.11 -20.11 6.81
C CYS A 150 -2.85 -20.71 6.20
N SER A 151 -2.41 -21.87 6.70
CA SER A 151 -1.19 -22.50 6.23
C SER A 151 -1.20 -24.01 6.40
N VAL A 152 -0.47 -24.72 5.53
CA VAL A 152 -0.33 -26.17 5.58
C VAL A 152 1.06 -26.58 5.08
N ILE A 153 1.64 -27.62 5.69
CA ILE A 153 2.86 -28.29 5.23
C ILE A 153 2.46 -29.66 4.68
N MET A 154 2.73 -29.89 3.40
CA MET A 154 2.50 -31.16 2.74
C MET A 154 3.83 -31.94 2.65
N PRO A 155 3.97 -33.06 3.36
CA PRO A 155 5.14 -33.92 3.21
C PRO A 155 5.11 -34.62 1.85
N VAL A 156 6.28 -34.77 1.25
CA VAL A 156 6.49 -35.47 -0.03
C VAL A 156 7.59 -36.52 0.18
N GLY A 157 7.46 -37.68 -0.46
CA GLY A 157 8.42 -38.76 -0.30
C GLY A 157 8.18 -39.60 0.95
N LYS A 158 9.15 -40.46 1.26
CA LYS A 158 9.05 -41.37 2.42
C LYS A 158 9.30 -40.58 3.71
N PRO A 159 8.52 -40.83 4.78
CA PRO A 159 8.83 -40.25 6.07
C PRO A 159 10.22 -40.73 6.52
N PRO A 160 11.00 -39.88 7.22
CA PRO A 160 12.28 -40.28 7.75
C PRO A 160 12.07 -41.49 8.65
N LEU A 161 12.91 -42.51 8.50
CA LEU A 161 12.94 -43.63 9.44
C LEU A 161 13.33 -43.05 10.81
N ARG A 162 12.35 -42.80 11.68
CA ARG A 162 12.64 -42.41 13.06
C ARG A 162 13.46 -43.53 13.70
N PRO A 163 14.62 -43.25 14.33
CA PRO A 163 15.09 -44.15 15.36
C PRO A 163 14.02 -44.17 16.45
N SER A 164 13.50 -45.36 16.74
CA SER A 164 12.52 -45.59 17.81
C SER A 164 13.17 -45.35 19.17
N ILE A 165 13.33 -44.10 19.57
CA ILE A 165 13.74 -43.74 20.93
C ILE A 165 12.45 -43.55 21.74
N ALA A 166 12.14 -44.59 22.53
CA ALA A 166 11.16 -44.51 23.60
C ALA A 166 11.50 -43.35 24.55
N PRO A 167 10.53 -42.73 25.24
CA PRO A 167 10.80 -41.59 26.10
C PRO A 167 11.50 -42.05 27.40
N SER A 168 12.83 -42.17 27.38
CA SER A 168 13.60 -42.26 28.63
C SER A 168 13.97 -40.85 29.07
N LYS A 169 13.34 -40.43 30.16
CA LYS A 169 13.82 -39.31 30.98
C LYS A 169 15.30 -39.50 31.31
N ALA A 170 16.01 -38.38 31.27
CA ALA A 170 17.32 -38.10 31.85
C ALA A 170 18.55 -38.50 31.01
N ALA A 171 19.24 -37.47 30.54
CA ALA A 171 20.59 -37.09 30.97
C ALA A 171 21.50 -36.76 29.77
N ASN A 172 21.78 -35.46 29.65
CA ASN A 172 22.95 -34.83 29.03
C ASN A 172 24.05 -35.79 28.54
N ALA A 173 24.12 -36.00 27.23
CA ALA A 173 25.36 -36.26 26.53
C ALA A 173 25.31 -35.49 25.21
N LEU A 174 26.35 -34.68 24.97
CA LEU A 174 26.62 -34.00 23.72
C LEU A 174 26.90 -35.07 22.64
N ALA A 175 25.84 -35.59 22.05
CA ALA A 175 25.91 -36.19 20.74
C ALA A 175 25.52 -35.10 19.74
N GLU A 176 26.46 -34.69 18.92
CA GLU A 176 26.17 -34.02 17.66
C GLU A 176 25.43 -35.07 16.81
N GLU A 177 24.13 -35.18 17.04
CA GLU A 177 23.23 -36.00 16.21
C GLU A 177 23.26 -35.37 14.82
N ASP A 178 23.83 -36.09 13.84
CA ASP A 178 23.58 -35.82 12.43
C ASP A 178 22.06 -35.64 12.29
N PRO A 179 21.57 -34.46 11.86
CA PRO A 179 20.14 -34.25 11.77
C PRO A 179 19.61 -35.29 10.80
N ALA A 180 18.67 -36.12 11.29
CA ALA A 180 18.00 -37.11 10.46
C ALA A 180 17.53 -36.43 9.16
N PRO A 181 17.69 -37.07 7.99
CA PRO A 181 17.38 -36.43 6.72
C PRO A 181 15.96 -35.87 6.75
N GLU A 182 15.86 -34.54 6.58
CA GLU A 182 14.57 -33.85 6.55
C GLU A 182 13.74 -34.36 5.37
N GLN A 183 12.43 -34.45 5.54
CA GLN A 183 11.55 -34.89 4.46
C GLN A 183 11.31 -33.73 3.48
N SER A 184 11.33 -34.04 2.18
CA SER A 184 10.87 -33.09 1.16
C SER A 184 9.45 -32.60 1.46
N SER A 185 9.15 -31.33 1.22
CA SER A 185 7.86 -30.75 1.61
C SER A 185 7.46 -29.52 0.78
N VAL A 186 6.15 -29.27 0.74
CA VAL A 186 5.56 -28.04 0.17
C VAL A 186 4.78 -27.33 1.27
N PHE A 187 5.21 -26.13 1.64
CA PHE A 187 4.50 -25.26 2.57
C PHE A 187 3.69 -24.21 1.80
N ILE A 188 2.41 -24.10 2.11
CA ILE A 188 1.49 -23.12 1.52
C ILE A 188 1.05 -22.17 2.63
N TYR A 189 1.04 -20.87 2.31
CA TYR A 189 0.69 -19.81 3.24
C TYR A 189 -0.14 -18.73 2.56
N VAL A 190 -1.26 -18.37 3.17
CA VAL A 190 -2.11 -17.24 2.77
C VAL A 190 -2.19 -16.28 3.95
N HIS A 191 -2.02 -14.99 3.69
CA HIS A 191 -2.11 -13.94 4.70
C HIS A 191 -2.95 -12.76 4.23
N GLY A 192 -3.62 -12.16 5.20
CA GLY A 192 -4.48 -11.01 5.04
C GLY A 192 -4.41 -10.08 6.24
N PRO A 193 -4.35 -8.75 6.06
CA PRO A 193 -4.26 -7.79 7.17
C PRO A 193 -5.57 -7.68 7.95
N ARG A 194 -6.68 -8.17 7.38
CA ARG A 194 -8.02 -8.17 7.96
C ARG A 194 -8.75 -9.45 7.52
N LEU A 195 -9.86 -9.76 8.17
CA LEU A 195 -10.67 -10.95 7.90
C LEU A 195 -11.09 -11.09 6.42
N ASP A 196 -11.36 -9.96 5.78
CA ASP A 196 -11.92 -9.81 4.43
C ASP A 196 -10.89 -9.32 3.39
N ALA A 197 -9.61 -9.22 3.74
CA ALA A 197 -8.58 -8.63 2.88
C ALA A 197 -7.42 -9.60 2.66
N PHE A 198 -7.07 -9.81 1.39
CA PHE A 198 -5.88 -10.57 1.00
C PHE A 198 -4.66 -9.64 0.88
N ASP A 199 -3.46 -10.12 1.22
CA ASP A 199 -2.19 -9.41 1.00
C ASP A 199 -1.16 -10.31 0.32
N THR A 200 -0.98 -11.53 0.83
CA THR A 200 0.11 -12.41 0.39
C THR A 200 -0.33 -13.87 0.25
N PHE A 201 0.14 -14.51 -0.81
CA PHE A 201 0.14 -15.96 -1.02
C PHE A 201 1.57 -16.43 -1.27
N ARG A 202 1.99 -17.50 -0.59
CA ARG A 202 3.35 -18.02 -0.66
C ARG A 202 3.35 -19.54 -0.73
N ILE A 203 4.25 -20.08 -1.56
CA ILE A 203 4.56 -21.51 -1.61
C ILE A 203 6.07 -21.67 -1.39
N LYS A 204 6.47 -22.42 -0.36
CA LYS A 204 7.87 -22.85 -0.19
C LYS A 204 7.98 -24.31 -0.57
N MET A 205 9.01 -24.64 -1.32
CA MET A 205 9.34 -26.00 -1.76
C MET A 205 10.69 -26.37 -1.17
N ASN A 206 10.72 -27.41 -0.36
CA ASN A 206 11.93 -28.00 0.19
C ASN A 206 12.15 -29.36 -0.47
N ILE A 207 13.24 -29.51 -1.21
CA ILE A 207 13.56 -30.74 -1.95
C ILE A 207 14.81 -31.35 -1.32
N GLU A 208 14.60 -32.09 -0.24
CA GLU A 208 15.69 -32.72 0.53
C GLU A 208 16.24 -33.95 -0.20
N HIS A 209 15.40 -34.61 -0.99
CA HIS A 209 15.77 -35.77 -1.81
C HIS A 209 15.56 -35.50 -3.31
N PRO A 210 16.58 -35.71 -4.17
CA PRO A 210 16.46 -35.49 -5.61
C PRO A 210 15.32 -36.27 -6.28
N GLU A 211 15.00 -37.46 -5.79
CA GLU A 211 13.90 -38.31 -6.28
C GLU A 211 12.51 -37.69 -6.05
N ASP A 212 12.36 -36.83 -5.03
CA ASP A 212 11.10 -36.17 -4.72
C ASP A 212 10.87 -34.91 -5.56
N ARG A 213 11.90 -34.44 -6.29
CA ARG A 213 11.88 -33.16 -7.02
C ARG A 213 10.63 -33.01 -7.87
N GLU A 214 10.31 -34.00 -8.70
CA GLU A 214 9.16 -33.92 -9.61
C GLU A 214 7.84 -33.87 -8.83
N ALA A 215 7.71 -34.66 -7.77
CA ALA A 215 6.51 -34.68 -6.95
C ALA A 215 6.30 -33.35 -6.21
N VAL A 216 7.37 -32.75 -5.68
CA VAL A 216 7.34 -31.44 -5.02
C VAL A 216 6.91 -30.35 -6.00
N LEU A 217 7.55 -30.28 -7.18
CA LEU A 217 7.24 -29.24 -8.19
C LEU A 217 5.82 -29.41 -8.75
N ARG A 218 5.37 -30.65 -8.97
CA ARG A 218 4.00 -30.94 -9.41
C ARG A 218 2.96 -30.52 -8.36
N LEU A 219 3.23 -30.78 -7.08
CA LEU A 219 2.35 -30.39 -5.98
C LEU A 219 2.29 -28.85 -5.83
N ALA A 220 3.43 -28.17 -5.92
CA ALA A 220 3.50 -26.72 -5.89
C ALA A 220 2.82 -26.07 -7.11
N SER A 221 3.01 -26.61 -8.31
CA SER A 221 2.31 -26.18 -9.53
C SER A 221 0.79 -26.33 -9.39
N ARG A 222 0.31 -27.44 -8.81
CA ARG A 222 -1.12 -27.64 -8.53
C ARG A 222 -1.65 -26.60 -7.55
N ALA A 223 -0.92 -26.33 -6.48
CA ALA A 223 -1.28 -25.30 -5.50
C ALA A 223 -1.38 -23.91 -6.14
N ALA A 224 -0.40 -23.53 -6.95
CA ALA A 224 -0.42 -22.26 -7.68
C ALA A 224 -1.59 -22.17 -8.66
N ALA A 225 -1.85 -23.22 -9.44
CA ALA A 225 -2.97 -23.27 -10.37
C ALA A 225 -4.33 -23.11 -9.65
N LEU A 226 -4.49 -23.73 -8.48
CA LEU A 226 -5.70 -23.57 -7.66
C LEU A 226 -5.87 -22.13 -7.16
N PHE A 227 -4.80 -21.52 -6.64
CA PHE A 227 -4.83 -20.12 -6.22
C PHE A 227 -5.23 -19.20 -7.38
N PHE A 228 -4.56 -19.33 -8.54
CA PHE A 228 -4.84 -18.49 -9.69
C PHE A 228 -6.24 -18.70 -10.28
N LYS A 229 -6.75 -19.93 -10.25
CA LYS A 229 -8.14 -20.22 -10.61
C LYS A 229 -9.10 -19.51 -9.65
N GLN A 230 -8.84 -19.57 -8.35
CA GLN A 230 -9.70 -18.94 -7.35
C GLN A 230 -9.77 -17.43 -7.55
N VAL A 231 -8.60 -16.78 -7.72
CA VAL A 231 -8.54 -15.32 -7.91
C VAL A 231 -8.76 -14.87 -9.36
N GLN A 232 -9.14 -15.79 -10.25
CA GLN A 232 -9.40 -15.60 -11.68
C GLN A 232 -8.24 -14.95 -12.47
N TRP A 233 -7.00 -15.27 -12.13
CA TRP A 233 -5.82 -14.67 -12.74
C TRP A 233 -5.66 -15.08 -14.22
N GLU A 234 -5.36 -14.11 -15.08
CA GLU A 234 -5.06 -14.35 -16.50
C GLU A 234 -3.67 -14.99 -16.66
N ASP A 235 -3.46 -15.85 -17.66
CA ASP A 235 -2.19 -16.60 -17.84
C ASP A 235 -1.86 -17.58 -16.69
N ALA A 236 -2.86 -18.05 -15.92
CA ALA A 236 -2.66 -18.97 -14.80
C ALA A 236 -1.85 -20.24 -15.19
N GLY A 237 -2.08 -20.75 -16.40
CA GLY A 237 -1.39 -21.93 -16.93
C GLY A 237 0.10 -21.71 -17.15
N ASP A 238 0.49 -20.55 -17.67
CA ASP A 238 1.89 -20.22 -17.94
C ASP A 238 2.68 -20.10 -16.64
N ILE A 239 2.10 -19.47 -15.62
CA ILE A 239 2.76 -19.30 -14.32
C ILE A 239 2.90 -20.64 -13.60
N ALA A 240 1.84 -21.47 -13.61
CA ALA A 240 1.90 -22.82 -13.06
C ALA A 240 2.95 -23.67 -13.79
N SER A 241 3.04 -23.55 -15.11
CA SER A 241 4.07 -24.23 -15.92
C SER A 241 5.49 -23.79 -15.54
N ARG A 242 5.74 -22.48 -15.35
CA ARG A 242 7.05 -21.99 -14.90
C ARG A 242 7.44 -22.56 -13.52
N ILE A 243 6.48 -22.67 -12.61
CA ILE A 243 6.69 -23.30 -11.29
C ILE A 243 7.03 -24.79 -11.44
N LEU A 244 6.31 -25.51 -12.31
CA LEU A 244 6.56 -26.93 -12.58
C LEU A 244 8.00 -27.18 -13.10
N HIS A 245 8.51 -26.27 -13.92
CA HIS A 245 9.86 -26.35 -14.48
C HIS A 245 10.94 -25.70 -13.60
N ALA A 246 10.56 -25.15 -12.43
CA ALA A 246 11.43 -24.40 -11.53
C ALA A 246 12.17 -23.22 -12.21
N GLU A 247 11.51 -22.54 -13.15
CA GLU A 247 12.05 -21.40 -13.87
C GLU A 247 11.92 -20.13 -13.03
N GLU A 248 13.04 -19.55 -12.59
CA GLU A 248 13.01 -18.32 -11.78
C GLU A 248 12.46 -17.12 -12.58
N PHE A 249 11.60 -16.33 -11.95
CA PHE A 249 11.05 -15.12 -12.54
C PHE A 249 10.66 -14.08 -11.48
N ASP A 250 10.60 -12.82 -11.87
CA ASP A 250 10.07 -11.72 -11.06
C ASP A 250 9.33 -10.76 -11.97
N GLN A 251 8.00 -10.77 -11.89
CA GLN A 251 7.15 -9.92 -12.71
C GLN A 251 6.20 -9.09 -11.86
N ARG A 252 5.99 -7.85 -12.30
CA ARG A 252 5.03 -6.91 -11.70
C ARG A 252 3.96 -6.62 -12.73
N LYS A 253 2.75 -7.12 -12.51
CA LYS A 253 1.59 -6.90 -13.38
C LYS A 253 0.40 -6.50 -12.51
N PHE A 254 -0.37 -5.50 -12.96
CA PHE A 254 -1.63 -5.07 -12.35
C PHE A 254 -1.57 -4.76 -10.85
N GLY A 255 -0.45 -4.22 -10.36
CA GLY A 255 -0.31 -3.92 -8.93
C GLY A 255 -0.06 -5.14 -8.05
N SER A 256 0.29 -6.29 -8.62
CA SER A 256 0.78 -7.46 -7.89
C SER A 256 2.19 -7.81 -8.34
N ARG A 257 2.99 -8.35 -7.42
CA ARG A 257 4.29 -8.94 -7.71
C ARG A 257 4.17 -10.45 -7.63
N LEU A 258 4.58 -11.12 -8.69
CA LEU A 258 4.69 -12.58 -8.75
C LEU A 258 6.17 -12.90 -8.90
N GLN A 259 6.72 -13.68 -7.97
CA GLN A 259 8.13 -14.00 -7.92
C GLN A 259 8.32 -15.48 -7.61
N LEU A 260 9.15 -16.16 -8.40
CA LEU A 260 9.72 -17.46 -8.05
C LEU A 260 11.23 -17.30 -7.94
N LYS A 261 11.79 -17.66 -6.79
CA LYS A 261 13.24 -17.55 -6.53
C LYS A 261 13.77 -18.82 -5.89
N LYS A 262 14.96 -19.25 -6.31
CA LYS A 262 15.74 -20.29 -5.63
C LYS A 262 16.46 -19.70 -4.42
N GLU A 263 16.31 -20.32 -3.25
CA GLU A 263 17.03 -19.92 -2.04
C GLU A 263 18.47 -20.46 -2.08
N PHE A 264 19.38 -19.76 -1.37
CA PHE A 264 20.78 -20.18 -1.27
C PHE A 264 20.90 -21.35 -0.28
N GLY A 265 21.57 -22.41 -0.69
CA GLY A 265 21.79 -23.60 0.13
C GLY A 265 22.21 -24.80 -0.72
N GLU A 266 22.69 -25.85 -0.06
CA GLU A 266 23.01 -27.13 -0.71
C GLU A 266 21.72 -27.85 -1.15
N THR A 267 20.69 -27.83 -0.30
CA THR A 267 19.36 -28.31 -0.64
C THR A 267 18.66 -27.34 -1.60
N PRO A 268 18.14 -27.79 -2.76
CA PRO A 268 17.39 -26.96 -3.68
C PRO A 268 16.02 -26.55 -3.08
N ARG A 269 15.98 -25.36 -2.49
CA ARG A 269 14.76 -24.74 -1.95
C ARG A 269 14.25 -23.63 -2.87
N TYR A 270 12.94 -23.57 -3.10
CA TYR A 270 12.31 -22.56 -3.93
C TYR A 270 11.19 -21.85 -3.19
N ASN A 271 11.02 -20.57 -3.46
CA ASN A 271 10.01 -19.74 -2.84
C ASN A 271 9.23 -18.98 -3.91
N PHE A 272 7.95 -19.32 -4.03
CA PHE A 272 7.00 -18.59 -4.85
C PHE A 272 6.23 -17.60 -3.97
N LEU A 273 6.12 -16.36 -4.43
CA LEU A 273 5.41 -15.27 -3.77
C LEU A 273 4.45 -14.60 -4.76
N ALA A 274 3.18 -14.50 -4.39
CA ALA A 274 2.20 -13.64 -5.01
C ALA A 274 1.71 -12.63 -3.97
N ALA A 275 2.07 -11.36 -4.14
CA ALA A 275 1.71 -10.31 -3.17
C ALA A 275 1.20 -9.06 -3.88
N GLU A 276 0.35 -8.29 -3.21
CA GLU A 276 0.02 -6.95 -3.67
C GLU A 276 1.31 -6.10 -3.65
N ALA A 277 1.63 -5.46 -4.77
CA ALA A 277 2.81 -4.62 -4.90
C ALA A 277 2.60 -3.38 -4.04
N ARG A 278 3.14 -3.40 -2.82
CA ARG A 278 3.10 -2.25 -1.91
C ARG A 278 3.60 -1.00 -2.64
N ARG A 279 2.75 0.01 -2.74
CA ARG A 279 3.16 1.32 -3.26
C ARG A 279 4.27 1.85 -2.36
N SER A 280 5.36 2.31 -2.98
CA SER A 280 6.35 3.13 -2.29
C SER A 280 5.62 4.29 -1.61
N GLN A 281 5.82 4.48 -0.30
CA GLN A 281 5.14 5.50 0.51
C GLN A 281 5.50 6.95 0.12
N ALA A 282 6.31 7.16 -0.90
CA ALA A 282 6.54 8.47 -1.46
C ALA A 282 5.27 8.95 -2.21
N ARG A 283 4.33 9.55 -1.45
CA ARG A 283 3.12 10.18 -2.01
C ARG A 283 3.56 11.27 -2.99
N ALA A 284 3.48 10.98 -4.28
CA ALA A 284 3.77 11.97 -5.31
C ALA A 284 2.83 13.19 -5.12
N PRO A 285 3.22 14.39 -5.58
CA PRO A 285 2.35 15.57 -5.51
C PRO A 285 0.94 15.33 -6.08
N SER A 286 0.83 14.50 -7.13
CA SER A 286 -0.43 14.04 -7.69
C SER A 286 -1.26 13.16 -6.74
N GLU A 287 -0.63 12.28 -5.96
CA GLU A 287 -1.33 11.41 -5.00
C GLU A 287 -1.87 12.21 -3.80
N ARG A 288 -1.21 13.31 -3.42
CA ARG A 288 -1.75 14.28 -2.46
C ARG A 288 -2.93 15.09 -3.03
N PHE A 289 -2.85 15.45 -4.31
CA PHE A 289 -3.92 16.20 -4.98
C PHE A 289 -5.22 15.39 -5.14
N PHE A 290 -5.12 14.06 -5.26
CA PHE A 290 -6.27 13.15 -5.33
C PHE A 290 -6.49 12.34 -4.04
N ASP A 291 -5.95 12.80 -2.91
CA ASP A 291 -6.19 12.14 -1.63
C ASP A 291 -7.69 12.19 -1.30
N ARG A 292 -8.37 11.06 -1.45
CA ARG A 292 -9.82 10.98 -1.28
C ARG A 292 -10.24 11.31 0.14
N GLU A 293 -9.42 11.03 1.15
CA GLU A 293 -9.76 11.38 2.53
C GLU A 293 -9.70 12.90 2.76
N GLN A 294 -8.89 13.61 1.99
CA GLN A 294 -8.75 15.06 2.05
C GLN A 294 -9.75 15.80 1.14
N TRP A 295 -9.97 15.32 -0.08
CA TRP A 295 -10.72 16.02 -1.13
C TRP A 295 -12.16 15.55 -1.28
N LEU A 296 -12.45 14.30 -0.91
CA LEU A 296 -13.77 13.67 -0.97
C LEU A 296 -13.98 12.83 0.30
N PRO A 297 -13.99 13.44 1.50
CA PRO A 297 -14.32 12.71 2.71
C PRO A 297 -15.74 12.19 2.53
N LEU A 298 -15.86 10.92 2.16
CA LEU A 298 -17.12 10.21 2.15
C LEU A 298 -17.45 10.02 3.62
N PHE A 299 -18.09 11.03 4.22
CA PHE A 299 -18.76 10.88 5.49
C PHE A 299 -19.72 9.71 5.31
N ARG A 300 -19.37 8.55 5.88
CA ARG A 300 -20.17 7.31 5.75
C ARG A 300 -21.57 7.44 6.37
N ASP A 301 -21.81 8.53 7.09
CA ASP A 301 -23.10 8.88 7.68
C ASP A 301 -23.93 9.82 6.77
N GLY A 302 -23.41 10.18 5.59
CA GLY A 302 -24.11 11.01 4.62
C GLY A 302 -25.15 10.21 3.80
N LEU A 303 -26.32 10.83 3.58
CA LEU A 303 -27.48 10.31 2.82
C LEU A 303 -27.17 9.61 1.48
N LEU A 304 -26.02 9.87 0.87
CA LEU A 304 -25.52 9.23 -0.35
C LEU A 304 -25.35 7.71 -0.23
N PHE A 305 -25.18 7.17 0.98
CA PHE A 305 -24.92 5.74 1.20
C PHE A 305 -26.05 4.98 1.91
N THR A 306 -27.06 5.68 2.45
CA THR A 306 -28.15 5.02 3.21
C THR A 306 -29.38 4.70 2.35
N LYS A 307 -29.58 5.35 1.21
CA LYS A 307 -30.62 5.00 0.22
C LYS A 307 -30.04 5.13 -1.19
N GLY A 308 -29.80 3.99 -1.84
CA GLY A 308 -29.03 3.84 -3.07
C GLY A 308 -29.59 4.44 -4.36
N THR A 309 -30.22 5.61 -4.31
CA THR A 309 -30.56 6.43 -5.49
C THR A 309 -30.68 7.88 -5.07
N VAL A 310 -29.74 8.73 -5.49
CA VAL A 310 -29.92 10.19 -5.42
C VAL A 310 -30.46 10.66 -6.78
N PRO A 311 -31.63 11.33 -6.81
CA PRO A 311 -32.15 11.92 -8.05
C PRO A 311 -31.13 12.91 -8.63
N LEU A 312 -30.82 12.77 -9.92
CA LEU A 312 -29.79 13.55 -10.63
C LEU A 312 -29.98 15.07 -10.49
N GLU A 313 -31.24 15.49 -10.35
CA GLU A 313 -31.70 16.86 -10.12
C GLU A 313 -31.16 17.51 -8.83
N HIS A 314 -30.79 16.73 -7.81
CA HIS A 314 -30.12 17.25 -6.60
C HIS A 314 -28.62 17.49 -6.81
N VAL A 315 -28.02 16.89 -7.84
CA VAL A 315 -26.59 17.02 -8.17
C VAL A 315 -26.37 18.11 -9.22
N THR A 316 -27.31 18.29 -10.15
CA THR A 316 -27.14 19.20 -11.29
C THR A 316 -27.73 20.59 -11.08
N GLY A 317 -28.49 20.82 -10.01
CA GLY A 317 -29.32 22.02 -9.88
C GLY A 317 -30.50 21.99 -10.86
N GLY A 318 -31.65 22.54 -10.44
CA GLY A 318 -32.87 22.50 -11.24
C GLY A 318 -32.68 23.16 -12.61
N LEU A 319 -33.05 22.47 -13.68
CA LEU A 319 -33.20 23.08 -15.01
C LEU A 319 -34.21 24.22 -14.91
N PRO A 320 -33.94 25.40 -15.51
CA PRO A 320 -34.92 26.47 -15.54
C PRO A 320 -36.14 26.00 -16.33
N HIS A 321 -37.29 25.88 -15.65
CA HIS A 321 -38.57 25.64 -16.31
C HIS A 321 -38.85 26.82 -17.25
N SER A 322 -38.83 26.52 -18.55
CA SER A 322 -39.31 27.43 -19.59
C SER A 322 -40.77 27.77 -19.29
N ALA A 323 -41.03 29.08 -19.27
CA ALA A 323 -42.35 29.66 -19.07
C ALA A 323 -43.36 29.16 -20.11
N ALA A 324 -44.61 29.14 -19.66
CA ALA A 324 -45.84 28.78 -20.35
C ALA A 324 -45.93 29.27 -21.81
N MET A 325 -46.43 28.39 -22.68
CA MET A 325 -47.25 28.81 -23.82
C MET A 325 -48.61 28.11 -23.70
N ALA A 326 -49.61 28.93 -23.42
CA ALA A 326 -51.01 28.57 -23.41
C ALA A 326 -51.60 28.57 -24.84
N ALA A 327 -52.64 27.74 -24.98
CA ALA A 327 -53.79 27.90 -25.87
C ALA A 327 -53.58 27.65 -27.38
N HIS A 328 -54.17 26.57 -27.90
CA HIS A 328 -55.53 26.60 -28.48
C HIS A 328 -55.90 25.23 -29.07
N ARG A 329 -57.07 24.73 -28.69
CA ARG A 329 -57.89 23.81 -29.49
C ARG A 329 -59.29 24.45 -29.60
N PRO A 330 -59.91 24.48 -30.78
CA PRO A 330 -61.34 24.22 -30.87
C PRO A 330 -61.61 22.72 -30.66
#